data_AF-A0A2D7ZCB4-F1
#
_entry.id   AF-A0A2D7ZCB4-F1
#
_cell.length_a   1.000
_cell.length_b   1.000
_cell.length_c   1.000
_cell.angle_alpha   90.00
_cell.angle_beta   90.00
_cell.angle_gamma   90.00
#
_symmetry.space_group_name_H-M   'P 1'
#
loop_
_entity.id
_entity.type
_entity.pdbx_description
1 polymer ?
#
loop_
_entity_poly.entity_id
_entity_poly.type
_entity_poly.pdbx_seq_one_letter_code
_entity_poly.pdbx_strand_id
1 'polypeptide(L)'
;NEYWQVIDAGVSPDELVTFKYEEQGVATLEDGIYALEENLKDPAFKDKMVRFVRASMKGWKHAEANPDEAAEIVLDNDASGAQTEKHQKRMMGEIAKLTAGSNGSLDPADFDRTVATLLAGGSDPVITKKPEGAWTHEITDAALN
;
A
#
# COMPACT_ATOMS: atom_id res chain seq x y z
N ASN A 1 -0.14 12.00 -3.44
CA ASN A 1 -0.76 13.16 -2.75
C ASN A 1 -0.20 14.47 -3.33
N GLU A 2 1.13 14.53 -3.40
CA GLU A 2 2.03 15.59 -3.85
C GLU A 2 1.68 16.16 -5.23
N TYR A 3 1.35 15.30 -6.20
CA TYR A 3 0.91 15.74 -7.52
C TYR A 3 -0.28 16.71 -7.43
N TRP A 4 -1.30 16.37 -6.64
CA TRP A 4 -2.48 17.21 -6.47
C TRP A 4 -2.20 18.46 -5.64
N GLN A 5 -1.25 18.41 -4.71
CA GLN A 5 -0.82 19.62 -3.98
C GLN A 5 -0.19 20.64 -4.93
N VAL A 6 0.60 20.19 -5.91
CA VAL A 6 1.20 21.06 -6.94
C VAL A 6 0.14 21.66 -7.85
N ILE A 7 -0.85 20.87 -8.27
CA ILE A 7 -1.99 21.36 -9.07
C ILE A 7 -2.85 22.34 -8.27
N ASP A 8 -3.18 22.01 -7.02
CA ASP A 8 -4.01 22.86 -6.14
C ASP A 8 -3.28 24.18 -5.79
N ALA A 9 -1.94 24.23 -5.90
CA ALA A 9 -1.13 25.44 -5.79
C ALA A 9 -1.10 26.31 -7.07
N GLY A 10 -1.73 25.84 -8.15
CA GLY A 10 -1.93 26.61 -9.39
C GLY A 10 -0.99 26.26 -10.55
N VAL A 11 -0.16 25.22 -10.43
CA VAL A 11 0.65 24.73 -11.55
C VAL A 11 -0.24 23.92 -12.49
N SER A 12 -0.15 24.18 -13.80
CA SER A 12 -0.95 23.42 -14.77
C SER A 12 -0.36 22.03 -15.03
N PRO A 13 -1.18 21.01 -15.35
CA PRO A 13 -0.66 19.68 -15.67
C PRO A 13 0.30 19.64 -16.86
N ASP A 14 0.16 20.55 -17.83
CA ASP A 14 1.03 20.63 -19.00
C ASP A 14 2.42 21.22 -18.70
N GLU A 15 2.58 21.88 -17.55
CA GLU A 15 3.88 22.28 -17.00
C GLU A 15 4.58 21.16 -16.23
N LEU A 16 3.92 20.00 -16.02
CA LEU A 16 4.44 18.89 -15.24
C LEU A 16 4.94 17.75 -16.13
N VAL A 17 6.10 17.22 -15.78
CA VAL A 17 6.61 15.94 -16.27
C VAL A 17 6.57 14.95 -15.12
N THR A 18 5.73 13.92 -15.23
CA THR A 18 5.58 12.88 -14.20
C THR A 18 6.41 11.66 -14.56
N PHE A 19 7.28 11.25 -13.65
CA PHE A 19 8.06 10.01 -13.77
C PHE A 19 7.49 8.99 -12.79
N LYS A 20 6.93 7.88 -13.29
CA LYS A 20 6.46 6.78 -12.45
C LYS A 20 7.64 5.92 -12.02
N TYR A 21 7.78 5.65 -10.74
CA TYR A 21 8.91 4.88 -10.21
C TYR A 21 8.94 3.44 -10.75
N GLU A 22 7.77 2.87 -11.07
CA GLU A 22 7.62 1.57 -11.70
C GLU A 22 8.27 1.57 -13.10
N GLU A 23 8.04 2.62 -13.88
CA GLU A 23 8.62 2.78 -15.22
C GLU A 23 10.13 3.08 -15.16
N GLN A 24 10.60 3.63 -14.03
CA GLN A 24 12.02 3.88 -13.79
C GLN A 24 12.74 2.68 -13.14
N GLY A 25 12.02 1.60 -12.80
CA GLY A 25 12.59 0.40 -12.18
C GLY A 25 13.06 0.58 -10.73
N VAL A 26 12.68 1.69 -10.07
CA VAL A 26 13.10 2.04 -8.70
C VAL A 26 11.96 2.04 -7.69
N ALA A 27 10.75 1.61 -8.10
CA ALA A 27 9.62 1.47 -7.19
C ALA A 27 9.95 0.51 -6.03
N THR A 28 9.63 0.93 -4.81
CA THR A 28 9.79 0.16 -3.58
C THR A 28 8.42 -0.18 -3.00
N LEU A 29 8.31 -1.32 -2.33
CA LEU A 29 7.17 -1.61 -1.47
C LEU A 29 7.10 -0.56 -0.35
N GLU A 30 5.92 0.00 -0.15
CA GLU A 30 5.65 0.99 0.90
C GLU A 30 4.86 0.34 2.05
N ASP A 31 3.54 0.27 1.90
CA ASP A 31 2.64 -0.23 2.93
C ASP A 31 2.52 -1.76 2.92
N GLY A 32 2.45 -2.35 4.12
CA GLY A 32 2.30 -3.79 4.31
C GLY A 32 1.68 -4.13 5.66
N ILE A 33 1.18 -5.37 5.78
CA ILE A 33 0.71 -5.92 7.05
C ILE A 33 1.87 -6.70 7.68
N TYR A 34 2.30 -6.27 8.86
CA TYR A 34 3.44 -6.84 9.55
C TYR A 34 3.00 -7.56 10.83
N ALA A 35 3.66 -8.68 11.13
CA ALA A 35 3.47 -9.43 12.37
C ALA A 35 4.83 -9.94 12.87
N LEU A 36 4.95 -10.12 14.19
CA LEU A 36 6.11 -10.78 14.77
C LEU A 36 6.09 -12.28 14.38
N GLU A 37 7.22 -12.79 13.89
CA GLU A 37 7.35 -14.18 13.44
C GLU A 37 6.97 -15.19 14.53
N GLU A 38 7.31 -14.91 15.79
CA GLU A 38 6.96 -15.77 16.92
C GLU A 38 5.45 -15.98 17.08
N ASN A 39 4.63 -14.96 16.77
CA ASN A 39 3.18 -15.07 16.85
C ASN A 39 2.61 -15.99 15.76
N LEU A 40 3.31 -16.14 14.64
CA LEU A 40 2.91 -17.09 13.59
C LEU A 40 3.14 -18.55 14.02
N LYS A 41 3.77 -18.82 15.17
CA LYS A 41 3.85 -20.19 15.70
C LYS A 41 2.58 -20.61 16.43
N ASP A 42 1.72 -19.65 16.82
CA ASP A 42 0.45 -19.91 17.48
C ASP A 42 -0.69 -20.10 16.45
N PRO A 43 -1.31 -21.29 16.37
CA PRO A 43 -2.44 -21.53 15.48
C PRO A 43 -3.63 -20.59 15.71
N ALA A 44 -3.89 -20.18 16.96
CA ALA A 44 -4.99 -19.28 17.27
C ALA A 44 -4.72 -17.86 16.73
N PHE A 45 -3.47 -17.41 16.81
CA PHE A 45 -3.05 -16.14 16.19
C PHE A 45 -3.17 -16.20 14.67
N LYS A 46 -2.71 -17.28 14.02
CA LYS A 46 -2.85 -17.48 12.58
C LYS A 46 -4.30 -17.39 12.12
N ASP A 47 -5.21 -18.11 12.77
CA ASP A 47 -6.64 -18.07 12.46
C ASP A 47 -7.25 -16.67 12.64
N LYS A 48 -6.81 -15.91 13.65
CA LYS A 48 -7.18 -14.49 13.79
C LYS A 48 -6.69 -13.64 12.62
N MET A 49 -5.43 -13.80 12.21
CA MET A 49 -4.85 -13.02 11.10
C MET A 49 -5.48 -13.37 9.76
N VAL A 50 -5.81 -14.64 9.52
CA VAL A 50 -6.54 -15.06 8.31
C VAL A 50 -7.89 -14.34 8.21
N ARG A 51 -8.64 -14.25 9.31
CA ARG A 51 -9.91 -13.50 9.35
C ARG A 51 -9.72 -12.00 9.18
N PHE A 52 -8.66 -11.45 9.78
CA PHE A 52 -8.30 -10.03 9.65
C PHE A 52 -8.00 -9.69 8.18
N VAL A 53 -7.06 -10.40 7.54
CA VAL A 53 -6.70 -10.18 6.13
C VAL A 53 -7.92 -10.35 5.23
N ARG A 54 -8.73 -11.40 5.44
CA ARG A 54 -9.96 -11.60 4.66
C ARG A 54 -10.94 -10.43 4.80
N ALA A 55 -11.11 -9.90 6.01
CA ALA A 55 -11.97 -8.73 6.24
C ALA A 55 -11.39 -7.46 5.60
N SER A 56 -10.08 -7.22 5.75
CA SER A 56 -9.38 -6.10 5.11
C SER A 56 -9.52 -6.13 3.59
N MET A 57 -9.37 -7.29 2.96
CA MET A 57 -9.52 -7.41 1.51
C MET A 57 -10.96 -7.15 1.05
N LYS A 58 -11.97 -7.57 1.83
CA LYS A 58 -13.37 -7.19 1.56
C LYS A 58 -13.58 -5.68 1.70
N GLY A 59 -12.98 -5.06 2.71
CA GLY A 59 -13.01 -3.60 2.89
C GLY A 59 -12.39 -2.86 1.70
N TRP A 60 -11.23 -3.31 1.22
CA TRP A 60 -10.60 -2.74 0.02
C TRP A 60 -11.48 -2.87 -1.23
N LYS A 61 -12.07 -4.04 -1.47
CA LYS A 61 -13.00 -4.21 -2.61
C LYS A 61 -14.27 -3.37 -2.47
N HIS A 62 -14.76 -3.16 -1.24
CA HIS A 62 -15.85 -2.22 -1.00
C HIS A 62 -15.44 -0.79 -1.30
N ALA A 63 -14.26 -0.35 -0.85
CA ALA A 63 -13.77 1.00 -1.06
C ALA A 63 -13.49 1.32 -2.54
N GLU A 64 -12.96 0.34 -3.29
CA GLU A 64 -12.79 0.43 -4.74
C GLU A 64 -14.14 0.62 -5.47
N ALA A 65 -15.18 -0.08 -5.02
CA ALA A 65 -16.51 -0.02 -5.62
C ALA A 65 -17.34 1.19 -5.15
N ASN A 66 -17.07 1.72 -3.96
CA ASN A 66 -17.81 2.79 -3.30
C ASN A 66 -16.86 3.90 -2.81
N PRO A 67 -16.12 4.57 -3.71
CA PRO A 67 -15.07 5.50 -3.32
C PRO A 67 -15.58 6.72 -2.53
N ASP A 68 -16.80 7.17 -2.81
CA ASP A 68 -17.43 8.29 -2.09
C ASP A 68 -17.78 7.91 -0.64
N GLU A 69 -18.37 6.73 -0.43
CA GLU A 69 -18.68 6.21 0.91
C GLU A 69 -17.39 5.94 1.70
N ALA A 70 -16.36 5.37 1.05
CA ALA A 70 -15.08 5.14 1.69
C ALA A 70 -14.41 6.45 2.12
N ALA A 71 -14.53 7.52 1.33
CA ALA A 71 -14.06 8.85 1.71
C ALA A 71 -14.82 9.41 2.93
N GLU A 72 -16.12 9.20 3.02
CA GLU A 72 -16.93 9.59 4.19
C GLU A 72 -16.50 8.84 5.45
N ILE A 73 -16.27 7.53 5.36
CA ILE A 73 -15.75 6.73 6.48
C ILE A 73 -14.40 7.28 6.97
N VAL A 74 -13.51 7.69 6.07
CA VAL A 74 -12.23 8.30 6.45
C VAL A 74 -12.44 9.62 7.19
N LEU A 75 -13.36 10.48 6.72
CA LEU A 75 -13.66 11.76 7.35
C LEU A 75 -14.27 11.59 8.75
N ASP A 76 -15.18 10.64 8.92
CA ASP A 76 -15.79 10.32 10.22
C ASP A 76 -14.76 9.86 11.26
N ASN A 77 -13.62 9.32 10.80
CA ASN A 77 -12.51 8.86 11.63
C ASN A 77 -11.32 9.84 11.66
N ASP A 78 -11.41 10.99 10.99
CA ASP A 78 -10.36 12.01 11.03
C ASP A 78 -10.44 12.84 12.31
N ALA A 79 -9.75 12.38 13.35
CA ALA A 79 -9.63 13.10 14.61
C ALA A 79 -8.84 14.42 14.50
N SER A 80 -8.08 14.63 13.41
CA SER A 80 -7.27 15.84 13.24
C SER A 80 -8.05 17.02 12.64
N GLY A 81 -9.12 16.73 11.90
CA GLY A 81 -9.87 17.70 11.12
C GLY A 81 -9.09 18.27 9.92
N ALA A 82 -7.96 17.66 9.55
CA ALA A 82 -7.13 18.10 8.42
C ALA A 82 -7.70 17.64 7.07
N GLN A 83 -8.57 16.64 7.05
CA GLN A 83 -9.11 16.07 5.84
C GLN A 83 -10.34 16.84 5.34
N THR A 84 -10.49 16.89 4.01
CA THR A 84 -11.67 17.48 3.36
C THR A 84 -12.32 16.46 2.44
N GLU A 85 -13.65 16.55 2.28
CA GLU A 85 -14.41 15.64 1.41
C GLU A 85 -13.86 15.64 -0.03
N LYS A 86 -13.61 16.84 -0.59
CA LYS A 86 -13.01 16.98 -1.92
C LYS A 86 -11.65 16.28 -2.04
N HIS A 87 -10.84 16.31 -0.99
CA HIS A 87 -9.54 15.65 -0.98
C HIS A 87 -9.68 14.14 -0.87
N GLN A 88 -10.50 13.64 0.05
CA GLN A 88 -10.66 12.21 0.31
C GLN A 88 -11.32 11.47 -0.85
N LYS A 89 -12.37 12.04 -1.47
CA LYS A 89 -13.00 11.44 -2.67
C LYS A 89 -12.00 11.32 -3.82
N ARG A 90 -11.18 12.36 -4.03
CA ARG A 90 -10.12 12.34 -5.05
C ARG A 90 -9.07 11.27 -4.76
N MET A 91 -8.57 11.24 -3.52
CA MET A 91 -7.55 10.28 -3.10
C MET A 91 -8.04 8.85 -3.21
N MET A 92 -9.27 8.55 -2.76
CA MET A 92 -9.83 7.21 -2.91
C MET A 92 -9.96 6.79 -4.38
N GLY A 93 -10.33 7.73 -5.27
CA GLY A 93 -10.34 7.50 -6.71
C GLY A 93 -8.96 7.20 -7.30
N GLU A 94 -7.90 7.85 -6.82
CA GLU A 94 -6.52 7.52 -7.24
C GLU A 94 -6.06 6.17 -6.68
N ILE A 95 -6.38 5.86 -5.42
CA ILE A 95 -6.05 4.56 -4.80
C ILE A 95 -6.74 3.41 -5.55
N ALA A 96 -8.01 3.57 -5.93
CA ALA A 96 -8.72 2.54 -6.69
C ALA A 96 -8.05 2.21 -8.05
N LYS A 97 -7.35 3.17 -8.66
CA LYS A 97 -6.55 2.92 -9.87
C LYS A 97 -5.29 2.12 -9.56
N LEU A 98 -4.65 2.39 -8.43
CA LEU A 98 -3.41 1.70 -8.00
C LEU A 98 -3.68 0.25 -7.58
N THR A 99 -4.83 -0.03 -6.99
CA THR A 99 -5.19 -1.39 -6.55
C THR A 99 -5.93 -2.20 -7.62
N ALA A 100 -6.23 -1.59 -8.78
CA ALA A 100 -6.95 -2.23 -9.87
C ALA A 100 -6.21 -3.50 -10.37
N GLY A 101 -6.92 -4.63 -10.39
CA GLY A 101 -6.36 -5.92 -10.79
C GLY A 101 -5.52 -6.63 -9.71
N SER A 102 -5.25 -5.98 -8.58
CA SER A 102 -4.58 -6.60 -7.43
C SER A 102 -5.57 -7.28 -6.48
N ASN A 103 -5.11 -8.36 -5.84
CA ASN A 103 -5.77 -9.00 -4.70
C ASN A 103 -5.04 -8.74 -3.36
N GLY A 104 -4.08 -7.81 -3.35
CA GLY A 104 -3.30 -7.44 -2.17
C GLY A 104 -2.23 -8.44 -1.76
N SER A 105 -2.06 -9.56 -2.48
CA SER A 105 -0.91 -10.45 -2.26
C SER A 105 0.38 -9.76 -2.66
N LEU A 106 1.44 -9.99 -1.88
CA LEU A 106 2.78 -9.52 -2.21
C LEU A 106 3.26 -10.21 -3.48
N ASP A 107 3.78 -9.43 -4.44
CA ASP A 107 4.53 -9.97 -5.57
C ASP A 107 6.00 -10.15 -5.14
N PRO A 108 6.56 -11.36 -5.17
CA PRO A 108 7.97 -11.58 -4.86
C PRO A 108 8.92 -10.74 -5.72
N ALA A 109 8.55 -10.39 -6.97
CA ALA A 109 9.34 -9.52 -7.82
C ALA A 109 9.40 -8.07 -7.29
N ASP A 110 8.33 -7.58 -6.67
CA ASP A 110 8.32 -6.26 -6.02
C ASP A 110 9.20 -6.25 -4.78
N PHE A 111 9.19 -7.33 -4.00
CA PHE A 111 10.10 -7.49 -2.86
C PHE A 111 11.56 -7.53 -3.32
N ASP A 112 11.89 -8.34 -4.33
CA ASP A 112 13.26 -8.44 -4.84
C ASP A 112 13.75 -7.11 -5.44
N ARG A 113 12.89 -6.39 -6.16
CA ARG A 113 13.19 -5.03 -6.65
C ARG A 113 13.45 -4.08 -5.49
N THR A 114 12.61 -4.11 -4.45
CA THR A 114 12.79 -3.28 -3.25
C THR A 114 14.13 -3.55 -2.59
N VAL A 115 14.47 -4.83 -2.36
CA VAL A 115 15.77 -5.22 -1.79
C VAL A 115 16.92 -4.73 -2.65
N ALA A 116 16.83 -4.87 -3.98
CA ALA A 116 17.87 -4.38 -4.90
C ALA A 116 18.05 -2.86 -4.80
N THR A 117 16.95 -2.10 -4.83
CA THR A 117 16.98 -0.63 -4.68
C THR A 117 17.63 -0.22 -3.36
N LEU A 118 17.27 -0.86 -2.25
CA LEU A 118 17.80 -0.53 -0.92
C LEU A 118 19.28 -0.91 -0.73
N LEU A 119 19.77 -1.91 -1.48
CA LEU A 119 21.19 -2.28 -1.51
C LEU A 119 22.03 -1.38 -2.44
N ALA A 120 21.41 -0.72 -3.41
CA ALA A 120 22.11 0.00 -4.49
C ALA A 120 22.72 1.35 -4.08
N GLY A 121 22.54 1.80 -2.83
CA GLY A 121 22.98 3.10 -2.32
C GLY A 121 24.50 3.36 -2.28
N GLY A 122 25.32 2.53 -2.93
CA GLY A 122 26.75 2.74 -3.08
C GLY A 122 27.48 2.73 -1.74
N SER A 123 28.03 3.89 -1.33
CA SER A 123 28.72 4.05 -0.04
C SER A 123 27.76 3.98 1.15
N ASP A 124 26.48 4.27 0.95
CA ASP A 124 25.48 4.44 2.00
C ASP A 124 24.19 3.67 1.68
N PRO A 125 24.26 2.33 1.55
CA PRO A 125 23.07 1.54 1.27
C PRO A 125 22.13 1.53 2.48
N VAL A 126 20.82 1.52 2.24
CA VAL A 126 19.79 1.54 3.29
C VAL A 126 19.83 0.24 4.09
N ILE A 127 20.06 -0.88 3.41
CA ILE A 127 20.32 -2.19 4.01
C ILE A 127 21.68 -2.70 3.55
N THR A 128 22.36 -3.46 4.40
CA THR A 128 23.71 -3.96 4.10
C THR A 128 23.74 -5.40 3.58
N LYS A 129 22.59 -6.10 3.64
CA LYS A 129 22.42 -7.47 3.13
C LYS A 129 20.95 -7.75 2.80
N LYS A 130 20.72 -8.74 1.93
CA LYS A 130 19.37 -9.25 1.65
C LYS A 130 18.76 -9.83 2.93
N PRO A 131 17.53 -9.43 3.31
CA PRO A 131 16.84 -10.03 4.44
C PRO A 131 16.35 -11.44 4.09
N GLU A 132 16.41 -12.34 5.07
CA GLU A 132 15.92 -13.72 4.99
C GLU A 132 14.64 -13.84 5.82
N GLY A 133 13.63 -14.56 5.31
CA GLY A 133 12.37 -14.77 6.03
C GLY A 133 11.52 -13.51 6.25
N ALA A 134 11.76 -12.43 5.50
CA ALA A 134 11.10 -11.13 5.69
C ALA A 134 9.63 -11.07 5.24
N TRP A 135 9.13 -12.10 4.54
CA TRP A 135 7.74 -12.18 4.12
C TRP A 135 7.27 -13.64 4.10
N THR A 136 5.95 -13.81 4.16
CA THR A 136 5.27 -15.11 4.00
C THR A 136 3.90 -14.90 3.34
N HIS A 137 3.44 -15.86 2.55
CA HIS A 137 2.09 -15.88 2.02
C HIS A 137 1.13 -16.75 2.84
N GLU A 138 1.58 -17.41 3.90
CA GLU A 138 0.76 -18.39 4.64
C GLU A 138 -0.62 -17.83 5.05
N ILE A 139 -0.65 -16.61 5.59
CA ILE A 139 -1.90 -15.97 6.04
C ILE A 139 -2.73 -15.49 4.84
N THR A 140 -2.09 -14.86 3.85
CA THR A 140 -2.77 -14.29 2.70
C THR A 140 -3.38 -15.36 1.82
N ASP A 141 -2.64 -16.44 1.54
CA ASP A 141 -3.14 -17.59 0.79
C ASP A 141 -4.33 -18.24 1.51
N ALA A 142 -4.24 -18.43 2.83
CA ALA A 142 -5.37 -18.96 3.60
C ALA A 142 -6.57 -18.01 3.67
N ALA A 143 -6.35 -16.69 3.54
CA ALA A 143 -7.41 -15.69 3.57
C ALA A 143 -8.17 -15.59 2.22
N LEU A 144 -7.45 -15.76 1.11
CA LEU A 144 -7.96 -15.57 -0.25
C LEU A 144 -8.52 -16.84 -0.92
N ASN A 145 -8.22 -18.02 -0.39
CA ASN A 145 -8.78 -19.31 -0.82
C ASN A 145 -10.11 -19.65 -0.14
#